data_AF-A0A3M1FCK2-F1
#
_entry.id   AF-A0A3M1FCK2-F1
#
_cell.length_a   1.000
_cell.length_b   1.000
_cell.length_c   1.000
_cell.angle_alpha   90.00
_cell.angle_beta   90.00
_cell.angle_gamma   90.00
#
_symmetry.space_group_name_H-M   'P 1'
#
loop_
_entity.id
_entity.type
_entity.pdbx_description
1 polymer ?
#
loop_
_entity_poly.entity_id
_entity_poly.type
_entity_poly.pdbx_seq_one_letter_code
_entity_poly.pdbx_strand_id
1 'polypeptide(L)'
;MTKQTQQNQKKNTRPFKTRGRQGQGWAVDYSIGLLLFLTVFILGIKIITENFQPNTYDLLAKQAESVSSILKQEGYPPTWAFEPVNNIVRAGVHTNAKLSKRKLLTMKTFSYNDLKVRLGATNDLLFYFTNTTNGIVNFHDTCSFGAPDSLDEVTIQTSNTHSENLPNAALVAPATLIQGDLATTFDTDIYEKQEGQPNNLSALVNNLSRYDVVFLEDPHLDDPWKDLTRTQILLALEEFTKNGGTLILTGNVTSHFLGVFQNTTQEKNHTVLVTDDGYYLTLPTGTIQNTAAPGFTVENVDADNFLKITEYDEAAQRPGIARWTLGDGIIYYYPTIEATTPTGPLKNDILSLVNNAVNITAVDCDSISVEEDKVRDLVNIERITIYKQQPLTMHVLQWRKRP
;
A
#
# COMPACT_ATOMS: atom_id res chain seq x y z
N MET A 1 -16.90 -30.54 117.51
CA MET A 1 -17.60 -31.08 116.31
C MET A 1 -18.53 -29.99 115.81
N THR A 2 -18.07 -28.93 115.15
CA THR A 2 -17.48 -28.85 113.79
C THR A 2 -18.41 -29.39 112.71
N LYS A 3 -19.11 -28.48 112.02
CA LYS A 3 -19.58 -28.52 110.62
C LYS A 3 -20.72 -27.50 110.45
N GLN A 4 -20.86 -26.77 109.36
CA GLN A 4 -19.94 -26.25 108.37
C GLN A 4 -20.78 -25.19 107.65
N THR A 5 -20.25 -23.99 107.54
CA THR A 5 -20.87 -22.85 106.84
C THR A 5 -20.96 -23.15 105.34
N GLN A 6 -22.14 -23.04 104.74
CA GLN A 6 -22.29 -22.91 103.29
C GLN A 6 -22.89 -21.55 102.95
N GLN A 7 -22.00 -20.63 102.55
CA GLN A 7 -22.33 -19.41 101.81
C GLN A 7 -22.72 -19.81 100.39
N ASN A 8 -23.95 -19.53 99.98
CA ASN A 8 -24.33 -19.53 98.56
C ASN A 8 -24.40 -18.09 98.05
N GLN A 9 -23.42 -17.75 97.21
CA GLN A 9 -23.29 -16.48 96.51
C GLN A 9 -24.45 -16.26 95.53
N LYS A 10 -25.27 -15.23 95.77
CA LYS A 10 -26.19 -14.68 94.76
C LYS A 10 -25.38 -13.97 93.67
N LYS A 11 -25.22 -14.60 92.51
CA LYS A 11 -24.73 -13.95 91.28
C LYS A 11 -25.75 -12.90 90.81
N ASN A 12 -25.41 -11.63 90.99
CA ASN A 12 -26.08 -10.51 90.35
C ASN A 12 -25.69 -10.45 88.86
N THR A 13 -26.41 -11.19 88.02
CA THR A 13 -26.39 -10.96 86.57
C THR A 13 -27.30 -9.77 86.25
N ARG A 14 -26.71 -8.57 86.17
CA ARG A 14 -27.40 -7.42 85.57
C ARG A 14 -27.61 -7.73 84.08
N PRO A 15 -28.84 -7.65 83.54
CA PRO A 15 -29.06 -7.84 82.12
C PRO A 15 -28.36 -6.70 81.35
N PHE A 16 -27.41 -7.07 80.49
CA PHE A 16 -26.87 -6.15 79.48
C PHE A 16 -28.02 -5.74 78.57
N LYS A 17 -28.57 -4.55 78.78
CA LYS A 17 -29.58 -3.94 77.92
C LYS A 17 -28.89 -3.60 76.60
N THR A 18 -28.99 -4.49 75.62
CA THR A 18 -28.40 -4.33 74.28
C THR A 18 -29.05 -3.15 73.56
N ARG A 19 -28.49 -1.95 73.74
CA ARG A 19 -28.76 -0.71 72.96
C ARG A 19 -28.19 -0.76 71.53
N GLY A 20 -27.84 -1.94 71.01
CA GLY A 20 -27.15 -2.11 69.72
C GLY A 20 -28.05 -2.12 68.48
N ARG A 21 -29.38 -2.23 68.62
CA ARG A 21 -30.29 -2.42 67.47
C ARG A 21 -30.72 -1.12 66.77
N GLN A 22 -30.74 0.02 67.47
CA GLN A 22 -31.21 1.28 66.87
C GLN A 22 -30.17 1.92 65.95
N GLY A 23 -28.87 1.82 66.27
CA GLY A 23 -27.81 2.33 65.40
C GLY A 23 -27.65 1.54 64.09
N GLN A 24 -27.98 0.24 64.11
CA GLN A 24 -27.90 -0.63 62.92
C GLN A 24 -28.97 -0.28 61.88
N GLY A 25 -30.19 0.06 62.30
CA GLY A 25 -31.25 0.48 61.37
C GLY A 25 -30.89 1.76 60.62
N TRP A 26 -30.37 2.76 61.35
CA TRP A 26 -29.97 4.05 60.77
C TRP A 26 -28.84 3.92 59.75
N ALA A 27 -27.85 3.05 60.02
CA ALA A 27 -26.76 2.80 59.10
C ALA A 27 -27.22 2.10 57.82
N VAL A 28 -28.15 1.13 57.93
CA VAL A 28 -28.69 0.41 56.78
C VAL A 28 -29.52 1.34 55.88
N ASP A 29 -30.39 2.16 56.46
CA ASP A 29 -31.21 3.11 55.70
C ASP A 29 -30.33 4.14 54.96
N TYR A 30 -29.26 4.62 55.60
CA TYR A 30 -28.29 5.52 54.98
C TYR A 30 -27.54 4.84 53.82
N SER A 31 -27.07 3.60 54.00
CA SER A 31 -26.36 2.86 52.95
C SER A 31 -27.25 2.58 51.73
N ILE A 32 -28.51 2.21 51.95
CA ILE A 32 -29.48 2.00 50.86
C ILE A 32 -29.76 3.32 50.14
N GLY A 33 -29.97 4.42 50.88
CA GLY A 33 -30.17 5.75 50.31
C GLY A 33 -28.98 6.22 49.48
N LEU A 34 -27.76 6.02 49.97
CA LEU A 34 -26.53 6.36 49.25
C LEU A 34 -26.37 5.53 47.97
N LEU A 35 -26.69 4.23 48.02
CA LEU A 35 -26.59 3.33 46.87
C LEU A 35 -27.62 3.70 45.79
N LEU A 36 -28.86 4.01 46.17
CA LEU A 36 -29.88 4.53 45.25
C LEU A 36 -29.44 5.86 44.63
N PHE A 37 -28.92 6.78 45.44
CA PHE A 37 -28.41 8.06 44.96
C PHE A 37 -27.28 7.87 43.95
N LEU A 38 -26.28 7.05 44.27
CA LEU A 38 -25.17 6.76 43.34
C LEU A 38 -25.66 6.10 42.06
N THR A 39 -26.62 5.20 42.14
CA THR A 39 -27.18 4.53 40.96
C THR A 39 -27.88 5.52 40.04
N VAL A 40 -28.74 6.39 40.60
CA VAL A 40 -29.42 7.45 39.85
C VAL A 40 -28.42 8.46 39.30
N PHE A 41 -27.38 8.80 40.06
CA PHE A 41 -26.34 9.73 39.64
C PHE A 41 -25.52 9.18 38.46
N ILE A 42 -25.08 7.92 38.53
CA ILE A 42 -24.34 7.24 37.45
C ILE A 42 -25.22 7.11 36.21
N LEU A 43 -26.50 6.70 36.37
CA LEU A 43 -27.46 6.66 35.27
C LEU A 43 -27.69 8.05 34.66
N GLY A 44 -27.81 9.08 35.50
CA GLY A 44 -27.99 10.46 35.09
C GLY A 44 -26.80 10.96 34.25
N ILE A 45 -25.56 10.72 34.72
CA ILE A 45 -24.35 11.01 33.94
C ILE A 45 -24.39 10.27 32.62
N LYS A 46 -24.66 8.96 32.62
CA LYS A 46 -24.71 8.14 31.41
C LYS A 46 -25.70 8.68 30.38
N ILE A 47 -26.93 8.98 30.82
CA ILE A 47 -28.00 9.54 29.99
C ILE A 47 -27.59 10.92 29.43
N ILE A 48 -26.99 11.78 30.25
CA ILE A 48 -26.52 13.10 29.79
C ILE A 48 -25.40 12.92 28.76
N THR A 49 -24.43 12.04 29.01
CA THR A 49 -23.31 11.82 28.08
C THR A 49 -23.72 11.14 26.78
N GLU A 50 -24.76 10.29 26.79
CA GLU A 50 -25.26 9.60 25.59
C GLU A 50 -26.22 10.49 24.77
N ASN A 51 -27.07 11.29 25.42
CA ASN A 51 -28.06 12.14 24.73
C ASN A 51 -27.58 13.55 24.38
N PHE A 52 -26.59 14.10 25.11
CA PHE A 52 -26.00 15.41 24.80
C PHE A 52 -24.68 15.30 24.04
N GLN A 53 -24.40 14.19 23.33
CA GLN A 53 -23.30 14.20 22.38
C GLN A 53 -23.57 15.30 21.34
N PRO A 54 -22.72 16.34 21.24
CA PRO A 54 -22.90 17.41 20.27
C PRO A 54 -22.92 16.81 18.86
N ASN A 55 -23.79 17.34 17.99
CA ASN A 55 -23.98 16.99 16.57
C ASN A 55 -22.97 15.94 16.08
N THR A 56 -23.29 14.67 16.28
CA THR A 56 -22.39 13.55 15.97
C THR A 56 -22.00 13.54 14.49
N TYR A 57 -22.88 14.08 13.64
CA TYR A 57 -22.62 14.29 12.23
C TYR A 57 -21.48 15.28 11.96
N ASP A 58 -21.42 16.42 12.66
CA ASP A 58 -20.34 17.42 12.44
C ASP A 58 -18.98 16.87 12.85
N LEU A 59 -18.93 16.05 13.92
CA LEU A 59 -17.71 15.37 14.34
C LEU A 59 -17.29 14.27 13.35
N LEU A 60 -18.25 13.48 12.87
CA LEU A 60 -18.02 12.46 11.85
C LEU A 60 -17.52 13.09 10.54
N ALA A 61 -18.12 14.21 10.13
CA ALA A 61 -17.70 14.95 8.94
C ALA A 61 -16.29 15.52 9.07
N LYS A 62 -15.95 16.14 10.21
CA LYS A 62 -14.58 16.61 10.47
C LYS A 62 -13.56 15.47 10.45
N GLN A 63 -13.95 14.29 10.94
CA GLN A 63 -13.06 13.13 10.88
C GLN A 63 -12.91 12.59 9.46
N ALA A 64 -13.99 12.50 8.69
CA ALA A 64 -13.93 12.13 7.27
C ALA A 64 -13.07 13.11 6.46
N GLU A 65 -13.20 14.42 6.73
CA GLU A 65 -12.33 15.44 6.15
C GLU A 65 -10.85 15.23 6.53
N SER A 66 -10.57 14.98 7.81
CA SER A 66 -9.22 14.70 8.30
C SER A 66 -8.60 13.47 7.63
N VAL A 67 -9.37 12.38 7.53
CA VAL A 67 -8.92 11.16 6.84
C VAL A 67 -8.68 11.43 5.36
N SER A 68 -9.60 12.12 4.68
CA SER A 68 -9.42 12.50 3.28
C SER A 68 -8.16 13.37 3.08
N SER A 69 -7.85 14.25 4.04
CA SER A 69 -6.67 15.10 4.01
C SER A 69 -5.39 14.28 4.20
N ILE A 70 -5.39 13.33 5.13
CA ILE A 70 -4.26 12.41 5.35
C ILE A 70 -4.01 11.55 4.11
N LEU A 71 -5.06 10.98 3.51
CA LEU A 71 -4.96 10.20 2.28
C LEU A 71 -4.32 11.02 1.14
N LYS A 72 -4.63 12.32 1.05
CA LYS A 72 -4.04 13.27 0.08
C LYS A 72 -2.58 13.67 0.35
N GLN A 73 -2.02 13.28 1.48
CA GLN A 73 -0.63 13.57 1.83
C GLN A 73 0.30 12.42 1.44
N GLU A 74 1.60 12.66 1.58
CA GLU A 74 2.65 11.71 1.23
C GLU A 74 2.76 10.51 2.19
N GLY A 75 2.11 10.58 3.35
CA GLY A 75 2.32 9.61 4.42
C GLY A 75 3.60 9.87 5.20
N TYR A 76 3.95 8.96 6.11
CA TYR A 76 5.25 8.96 6.78
C TYR A 76 5.62 7.52 7.18
N PRO A 77 6.83 7.03 6.84
CA PRO A 77 7.83 7.72 6.01
C PRO A 77 7.32 7.96 4.57
N PRO A 78 7.99 8.82 3.78
CA PRO A 78 7.58 9.11 2.40
C PRO A 78 7.66 7.89 1.48
N THR A 79 8.61 7.00 1.73
CA THR A 79 8.86 5.78 0.95
C THR A 79 8.28 4.57 1.67
N TRP A 80 7.36 3.85 1.01
CA TRP A 80 6.71 2.66 1.59
C TRP A 80 7.17 1.35 0.94
N ALA A 81 8.01 1.46 -0.09
CA ALA A 81 8.37 0.38 -1.01
C ALA A 81 8.63 -0.95 -0.29
N PHE A 82 9.40 -0.88 0.80
CA PHE A 82 9.99 -2.01 1.49
C PHE A 82 10.08 -1.79 3.00
N GLU A 83 9.42 -0.74 3.50
CA GLU A 83 9.29 -0.55 4.94
C GLU A 83 8.37 -1.64 5.48
N PRO A 84 8.76 -2.35 6.57
CA PRO A 84 7.82 -3.16 7.32
C PRO A 84 6.56 -2.34 7.57
N VAL A 85 5.39 -2.94 7.33
CA VAL A 85 4.08 -2.30 7.56
C VAL A 85 4.07 -1.54 8.89
N ASN A 86 4.66 -2.14 9.92
CA ASN A 86 4.79 -1.63 11.28
C ASN A 86 5.47 -0.25 11.38
N ASN A 87 6.41 0.06 10.48
CA ASN A 87 7.19 1.31 10.48
C ASN A 87 6.43 2.49 9.87
N ILE A 88 5.39 2.23 9.08
CA ILE A 88 4.54 3.29 8.55
C ILE A 88 3.75 3.91 9.72
N VAL A 89 3.84 5.22 9.91
CA VAL A 89 3.17 5.92 11.02
C VAL A 89 1.88 6.57 10.53
N ARG A 90 1.92 7.12 9.32
CA ARG A 90 0.79 7.84 8.71
C ARG A 90 0.53 7.33 7.30
N ALA A 91 -0.72 6.93 7.08
CA ALA A 91 -1.19 6.27 5.88
C ALA A 91 -1.64 7.26 4.78
N GLY A 92 -0.73 8.12 4.29
CA GLY A 92 -1.00 8.97 3.12
C GLY A 92 -0.64 8.25 1.82
N VAL A 93 -1.50 8.34 0.80
CA VAL A 93 -1.36 7.55 -0.45
C VAL A 93 -0.86 8.36 -1.64
N HIS A 94 -0.40 9.59 -1.42
CA HIS A 94 0.13 10.42 -2.50
C HIS A 94 1.66 10.40 -2.53
N THR A 95 2.23 10.75 -3.67
CA THR A 95 3.65 11.07 -3.84
C THR A 95 3.69 12.22 -4.83
N ASN A 96 4.36 13.33 -4.50
CA ASN A 96 4.44 14.52 -5.36
C ASN A 96 3.06 14.98 -5.88
N ALA A 97 2.08 15.03 -4.97
CA ALA A 97 0.69 15.42 -5.22
C ALA A 97 -0.12 14.51 -6.18
N LYS A 98 0.40 13.33 -6.54
CA LYS A 98 -0.30 12.31 -7.33
C LYS A 98 -0.58 11.08 -6.50
N LEU A 99 -1.64 10.35 -6.81
CA LEU A 99 -1.97 9.09 -6.19
C LEU A 99 -0.88 8.05 -6.50
N SER A 100 -0.36 7.38 -5.48
CA SER A 100 0.61 6.31 -5.61
C SER A 100 -0.10 4.96 -5.58
N LYS A 101 -0.06 4.25 -6.72
CA LYS A 101 -0.54 2.85 -6.81
C LYS A 101 0.14 1.99 -5.76
N ARG A 102 1.46 2.13 -5.59
CA ARG A 102 2.23 1.33 -4.65
C ARG A 102 1.79 1.53 -3.21
N LYS A 103 1.60 2.78 -2.77
CA LYS A 103 1.11 3.05 -1.40
C LYS A 103 -0.27 2.46 -1.16
N LEU A 104 -1.16 2.48 -2.17
CA LEU A 104 -2.45 1.81 -2.09
C LEU A 104 -2.32 0.29 -1.95
N LEU A 105 -1.45 -0.35 -2.76
CA LEU A 105 -1.21 -1.79 -2.66
C LEU A 105 -0.61 -2.19 -1.30
N THR A 106 0.36 -1.43 -0.80
CA THR A 106 0.89 -1.64 0.56
C THR A 106 -0.20 -1.44 1.61
N MET A 107 -1.09 -0.46 1.43
CA MET A 107 -2.19 -0.21 2.36
C MET A 107 -3.18 -1.38 2.48
N LYS A 108 -3.40 -2.13 1.39
CA LYS A 108 -4.22 -3.35 1.39
C LYS A 108 -3.73 -4.40 2.39
N THR A 109 -2.42 -4.39 2.70
CA THR A 109 -1.82 -5.34 3.64
C THR A 109 -2.05 -4.99 5.11
N PHE A 110 -2.57 -3.79 5.41
CA PHE A 110 -2.83 -3.37 6.78
C PHE A 110 -4.07 -4.08 7.31
N SER A 111 -4.04 -4.49 8.58
CA SER A 111 -5.28 -4.87 9.26
C SER A 111 -6.20 -3.64 9.32
N TYR A 112 -7.52 -3.87 9.36
CA TYR A 112 -8.49 -2.79 9.40
C TYR A 112 -8.24 -1.80 10.56
N ASN A 113 -7.95 -2.34 11.75
CA ASN A 113 -7.68 -1.53 12.93
C ASN A 113 -6.37 -0.73 12.79
N ASP A 114 -5.32 -1.33 12.23
CA ASP A 114 -4.07 -0.62 11.99
C ASP A 114 -4.27 0.53 11.01
N LEU A 115 -4.99 0.28 9.92
CA LEU A 115 -5.32 1.31 8.93
C LEU A 115 -6.08 2.48 9.57
N LYS A 116 -7.11 2.19 10.39
CA LYS A 116 -7.85 3.23 11.13
C LYS A 116 -6.92 4.09 11.98
N VAL A 117 -6.03 3.47 12.75
CA VAL A 117 -5.07 4.18 13.62
C VAL A 117 -4.15 5.08 12.78
N ARG A 118 -3.62 4.57 11.66
CA ARG A 118 -2.68 5.30 10.78
C ARG A 118 -3.33 6.43 9.99
N LEU A 119 -4.65 6.37 9.81
CA LEU A 119 -5.48 7.43 9.25
C LEU A 119 -6.01 8.40 10.32
N GLY A 120 -5.77 8.15 11.61
CA GLY A 120 -6.34 8.94 12.70
C GLY A 120 -7.86 8.81 12.81
N ALA A 121 -8.42 7.70 12.34
CA ALA A 121 -9.84 7.41 12.38
C ALA A 121 -10.23 6.63 13.64
N THR A 122 -11.28 7.08 14.32
CA THR A 122 -11.90 6.40 15.46
C THR A 122 -13.18 5.68 15.02
N ASN A 123 -13.89 6.29 14.08
CA ASN A 123 -15.07 5.74 13.44
C ASN A 123 -14.71 4.75 12.35
N ASP A 124 -15.68 3.92 11.99
CA ASP A 124 -15.50 2.99 10.89
C ASP A 124 -15.48 3.79 9.59
N LEU A 125 -14.58 3.42 8.68
CA LEU A 125 -14.40 4.08 7.39
C LEU A 125 -14.54 3.07 6.25
N LEU A 126 -14.55 3.58 5.02
CA LEU A 126 -14.33 2.89 3.75
C LEU A 126 -13.92 3.97 2.76
N PHE A 127 -12.97 3.72 1.87
CA PHE A 127 -12.71 4.65 0.77
C PHE A 127 -12.42 3.93 -0.53
N TYR A 128 -12.71 4.61 -1.64
CA TYR A 128 -12.53 4.11 -2.99
C TYR A 128 -12.33 5.27 -3.97
N PHE A 129 -11.99 4.95 -5.21
CA PHE A 129 -11.74 5.93 -6.26
C PHE A 129 -12.68 5.71 -7.43
N THR A 130 -13.13 6.78 -8.05
CA THR A 130 -13.94 6.75 -9.27
C THR A 130 -13.29 7.59 -10.36
N ASN A 131 -13.47 7.19 -11.61
CA ASN A 131 -13.03 7.94 -12.77
C ASN A 131 -14.03 9.05 -13.13
N THR A 132 -13.79 9.75 -14.25
CA THR A 132 -14.67 10.82 -14.74
C THR A 132 -16.05 10.35 -15.21
N THR A 133 -16.24 9.04 -15.42
CA THR A 133 -17.52 8.41 -15.77
C THR A 133 -18.22 7.80 -14.56
N ASN A 134 -17.73 8.07 -13.34
CA ASN A 134 -18.17 7.49 -12.06
C ASN A 134 -17.98 5.97 -11.92
N GLY A 135 -17.23 5.32 -12.82
CA GLY A 135 -16.82 3.93 -12.66
C GLY A 135 -15.76 3.82 -11.55
N ILE A 136 -15.89 2.80 -10.70
CA ILE A 136 -14.93 2.57 -9.62
C ILE A 136 -13.62 2.04 -10.20
N VAL A 137 -12.52 2.69 -9.83
CA VAL A 137 -11.18 2.32 -10.29
C VAL A 137 -10.67 1.16 -9.43
N ASN A 138 -10.36 0.05 -10.08
CA ASN A 138 -9.72 -1.10 -9.47
C ASN A 138 -8.21 -0.86 -9.32
N PHE A 139 -7.65 -1.18 -8.16
CA PHE A 139 -6.21 -1.26 -7.94
C PHE A 139 -5.80 -2.68 -7.56
N HIS A 140 -5.48 -3.51 -8.56
CA HIS A 140 -5.01 -4.89 -8.37
C HIS A 140 -5.96 -5.75 -7.54
N ASP A 141 -7.15 -5.99 -8.10
CA ASP A 141 -8.27 -6.72 -7.49
C ASP A 141 -8.74 -6.08 -6.17
N THR A 142 -8.66 -4.75 -6.10
CA THR A 142 -9.06 -3.97 -4.93
C THR A 142 -9.86 -2.77 -5.37
N CYS A 143 -11.16 -2.80 -5.08
CA CYS A 143 -12.09 -1.74 -5.44
C CYS A 143 -12.28 -0.71 -4.32
N SER A 144 -11.94 -1.08 -3.09
CA SER A 144 -12.13 -0.25 -1.91
C SER A 144 -11.14 -0.64 -0.82
N PHE A 145 -10.95 0.27 0.13
CA PHE A 145 -9.97 0.15 1.20
C PHE A 145 -10.61 0.48 2.54
N GLY A 146 -10.19 -0.26 3.57
CA GLY A 146 -10.64 -0.04 4.92
C GLY A 146 -12.09 -0.44 5.16
N ALA A 147 -12.56 -1.58 4.65
CA ALA A 147 -13.79 -2.19 5.16
C ALA A 147 -13.46 -3.06 6.40
N PRO A 148 -14.22 -2.98 7.50
CA PRO A 148 -14.18 -4.02 8.54
C PRO A 148 -14.53 -5.39 7.95
N ASP A 149 -13.81 -6.44 8.33
CA ASP A 149 -14.07 -7.83 7.91
C ASP A 149 -15.50 -8.31 8.22
N SER A 150 -16.20 -7.63 9.13
CA SER A 150 -17.58 -7.90 9.52
C SER A 150 -18.63 -7.13 8.73
N LEU A 151 -18.26 -6.36 7.70
CA LEU A 151 -19.23 -5.78 6.77
C LEU A 151 -19.60 -6.83 5.72
N ASP A 152 -20.50 -7.75 6.09
CA ASP A 152 -21.33 -8.49 5.11
C ASP A 152 -22.24 -7.52 4.29
N GLU A 153 -22.20 -6.22 4.60
CA GLU A 153 -23.15 -5.17 4.22
C GLU A 153 -22.68 -4.30 3.04
N VAL A 154 -21.43 -4.43 2.59
CA VAL A 154 -20.92 -3.75 1.39
C VAL A 154 -20.74 -4.78 0.29
N THR A 155 -21.76 -4.91 -0.55
CA THR A 155 -21.65 -5.71 -1.76
C THR A 155 -20.90 -4.90 -2.81
N ILE A 156 -19.69 -5.33 -3.14
CA ILE A 156 -18.97 -4.87 -4.33
C ILE A 156 -19.42 -5.79 -5.46
N GLN A 157 -20.33 -5.31 -6.30
CA GLN A 157 -20.64 -6.02 -7.53
C GLN A 157 -19.48 -5.78 -8.49
N THR A 158 -18.95 -6.83 -9.10
CA THR A 158 -17.94 -6.71 -10.15
C THR A 158 -18.57 -7.17 -11.46
N SER A 159 -18.54 -6.35 -12.49
CA SER A 159 -18.89 -6.79 -13.84
C SER A 159 -17.63 -7.03 -14.65
N ASN A 160 -17.80 -7.90 -15.64
CA ASN A 160 -16.74 -8.24 -16.58
C ASN A 160 -16.71 -7.28 -17.78
N THR A 161 -17.22 -6.04 -17.65
CA THR A 161 -17.07 -5.07 -18.74
C THR A 161 -15.67 -4.49 -18.75
N HIS A 162 -15.08 -4.40 -19.93
CA HIS A 162 -13.70 -3.96 -20.14
C HIS A 162 -13.69 -2.43 -20.24
N SER A 163 -13.14 -1.74 -19.25
CA SER A 163 -12.79 -0.32 -19.34
C SER A 163 -11.66 -0.13 -20.34
N GLU A 164 -11.72 0.96 -21.13
CA GLU A 164 -10.76 1.27 -22.20
C GLU A 164 -9.30 1.16 -21.71
N ASN A 165 -8.52 0.34 -22.42
CA ASN A 165 -7.09 0.15 -22.19
C ASN A 165 -6.39 1.51 -22.29
N LEU A 166 -5.90 2.02 -21.16
CA LEU A 166 -4.90 3.07 -21.18
C LEU A 166 -3.54 2.41 -21.37
N PRO A 167 -2.65 2.98 -22.20
CA PRO A 167 -1.32 2.44 -22.36
C PRO A 167 -0.56 2.62 -21.04
N ASN A 168 -0.34 1.50 -20.36
CA ASN A 168 0.28 1.48 -19.03
C ASN A 168 1.78 1.18 -19.10
N ALA A 169 2.28 0.81 -20.27
CA ALA A 169 3.67 0.49 -20.52
C ALA A 169 4.23 1.28 -21.71
N ALA A 170 5.49 1.66 -21.64
CA ALA A 170 6.27 2.10 -22.78
C ALA A 170 7.48 1.18 -22.99
N LEU A 171 7.81 0.94 -24.24
CA LEU A 171 8.95 0.12 -24.65
C LEU A 171 9.92 0.95 -25.48
N VAL A 172 11.19 0.97 -25.08
CA VAL A 172 12.30 1.43 -25.93
C VAL A 172 13.14 0.21 -26.25
N ALA A 173 13.20 -0.20 -27.51
CA ALA A 173 13.97 -1.38 -27.90
C ALA A 173 14.53 -1.29 -29.33
N PRO A 174 15.67 -1.94 -29.61
CA PRO A 174 16.05 -2.32 -30.97
C PRO A 174 15.15 -3.48 -31.46
N ALA A 175 13.94 -3.13 -31.89
CA ALA A 175 13.04 -3.79 -32.84
C ALA A 175 12.76 -5.32 -32.81
N THR A 176 13.25 -6.16 -31.87
CA THR A 176 13.25 -7.63 -32.15
C THR A 176 12.93 -8.61 -31.04
N LEU A 177 13.12 -8.32 -29.74
CA LEU A 177 13.15 -9.38 -28.71
C LEU A 177 11.82 -9.63 -27.99
N ILE A 178 11.23 -8.60 -27.37
CA ILE A 178 9.99 -8.72 -26.59
C ILE A 178 8.90 -7.76 -27.12
N GLN A 179 9.21 -6.97 -28.15
CA GLN A 179 8.28 -5.99 -28.73
C GLN A 179 6.96 -6.62 -29.18
N GLY A 180 7.02 -7.76 -29.88
CA GLY A 180 5.81 -8.45 -30.32
C GLY A 180 4.95 -8.95 -29.16
N ASP A 181 5.57 -9.49 -28.11
CA ASP A 181 4.84 -9.99 -26.95
C ASP A 181 4.30 -8.87 -26.06
N LEU A 182 5.08 -7.81 -25.85
CA LEU A 182 4.64 -6.63 -25.10
C LEU A 182 3.51 -5.90 -25.82
N ALA A 183 3.59 -5.72 -27.14
CA ALA A 183 2.55 -5.07 -27.92
C ALA A 183 1.27 -5.91 -28.05
N THR A 184 1.37 -7.24 -28.00
CA THR A 184 0.19 -8.13 -28.04
C THR A 184 -0.44 -8.32 -26.66
N THR A 185 0.36 -8.29 -25.60
CA THR A 185 -0.11 -8.51 -24.22
C THR A 185 -0.58 -7.23 -23.55
N PHE A 186 0.03 -6.09 -23.89
CA PHE A 186 -0.23 -4.80 -23.26
C PHE A 186 -0.46 -3.72 -24.32
N ASP A 187 -1.31 -2.74 -24.00
CA ASP A 187 -1.35 -1.49 -24.74
C ASP A 187 -0.03 -0.72 -24.48
N THR A 188 0.95 -0.93 -25.37
CA THR A 188 2.33 -0.48 -25.19
C THR A 188 2.70 0.51 -26.29
N ASP A 189 3.11 1.71 -25.90
CA ASP A 189 3.73 2.64 -26.83
C ASP A 189 5.18 2.21 -27.09
N ILE A 190 5.53 1.99 -28.36
CA ILE A 190 6.87 1.56 -28.77
C ILE A 190 7.65 2.73 -29.34
N TYR A 191 8.84 2.94 -28.80
CA TYR A 191 9.79 3.96 -29.21
C TYR A 191 11.06 3.30 -29.72
N GLU A 192 11.22 3.24 -31.05
CA GLU A 192 12.33 2.55 -31.70
C GLU A 192 13.21 3.51 -32.51
N LYS A 193 14.49 3.15 -32.62
CA LYS A 193 15.42 3.75 -33.57
C LYS A 193 15.22 3.08 -34.93
N GLN A 194 14.39 3.66 -35.79
CA GLN A 194 14.35 3.21 -37.19
C GLN A 194 15.58 3.72 -37.94
N GLU A 195 16.17 2.87 -38.78
CA GLU A 195 17.29 3.24 -39.64
C GLU A 195 16.89 4.43 -40.54
N GLY A 196 17.63 5.54 -40.44
CA GLY A 196 17.34 6.76 -41.19
C GLY A 196 16.26 7.68 -40.59
N GLN A 197 15.66 7.35 -39.45
CA GLN A 197 14.75 8.23 -38.71
C GLN A 197 15.37 8.65 -37.35
N PRO A 198 15.14 9.88 -36.89
CA PRO A 198 15.47 10.25 -35.52
C PRO A 198 14.63 9.40 -34.56
N ASN A 199 15.28 8.75 -33.59
CA ASN A 199 14.60 7.93 -32.60
C ASN A 199 13.65 8.80 -31.75
N ASN A 200 12.44 8.30 -31.49
CA ASN A 200 11.33 9.06 -30.89
C ASN A 200 11.39 9.12 -29.35
N LEU A 201 12.57 8.99 -28.75
CA LEU A 201 12.75 9.03 -27.29
C LEU A 201 12.31 10.38 -26.68
N SER A 202 12.35 11.46 -27.46
CA SER A 202 11.76 12.74 -27.04
C SER A 202 10.26 12.64 -26.78
N ALA A 203 9.52 11.85 -27.58
CA ALA A 203 8.11 11.62 -27.31
C ALA A 203 7.89 10.73 -26.09
N LEU A 204 8.75 9.75 -25.81
CA LEU A 204 8.70 9.02 -24.55
C LEU A 204 8.82 10.00 -23.38
N VAL A 205 9.88 10.81 -23.36
CA VAL A 205 10.16 11.77 -22.29
C VAL A 205 8.96 12.71 -22.06
N ASN A 206 8.34 13.19 -23.12
CA ASN A 206 7.16 14.05 -23.04
C ASN A 206 5.89 13.34 -22.54
N ASN A 207 5.85 12.01 -22.61
CA ASN A 207 4.69 11.19 -22.23
C ASN A 207 4.92 10.34 -20.98
N LEU A 208 6.11 10.37 -20.34
CA LEU A 208 6.47 9.49 -19.22
C LEU A 208 5.41 9.39 -18.13
N SER A 209 4.74 10.50 -17.81
CA SER A 209 3.69 10.53 -16.77
C SER A 209 2.40 9.78 -17.09
N ARG A 210 2.26 9.21 -18.30
CA ARG A 210 1.13 8.38 -18.70
C ARG A 210 1.32 6.89 -18.35
N TYR A 211 2.57 6.45 -18.21
CA TYR A 211 2.91 5.04 -18.03
C TYR A 211 3.06 4.69 -16.54
N ASP A 212 2.75 3.44 -16.17
CA ASP A 212 3.20 2.84 -14.90
C ASP A 212 4.59 2.23 -15.07
N VAL A 213 4.88 1.70 -16.25
CA VAL A 213 6.09 0.92 -16.54
C VAL A 213 6.79 1.46 -17.77
N VAL A 214 8.10 1.65 -17.68
CA VAL A 214 8.95 1.92 -18.82
C VAL A 214 9.98 0.81 -18.91
N PHE A 215 10.00 0.10 -20.03
CA PHE A 215 10.98 -0.93 -20.34
C PHE A 215 12.00 -0.37 -21.34
N LEU A 216 13.27 -0.34 -20.95
CA LEU A 216 14.38 0.10 -21.78
C LEU A 216 15.29 -1.09 -22.08
N GLU A 217 15.32 -1.48 -23.34
CA GLU A 217 16.18 -2.55 -23.87
C GLU A 217 17.37 -1.98 -24.61
N ASP A 218 18.55 -2.33 -24.10
CA ASP A 218 19.85 -1.87 -24.57
C ASP A 218 19.87 -0.35 -24.87
N PRO A 219 19.50 0.48 -23.88
CA PRO A 219 19.31 1.90 -24.15
C PRO A 219 20.66 2.57 -24.41
N HIS A 220 20.98 2.79 -25.68
CA HIS A 220 22.15 3.57 -26.12
C HIS A 220 21.95 5.08 -25.84
N LEU A 221 21.82 5.47 -24.57
CA LEU A 221 21.51 6.84 -24.16
C LEU A 221 22.61 7.85 -24.52
N ASP A 222 23.82 7.38 -24.84
CA ASP A 222 24.94 8.20 -25.32
C ASP A 222 24.84 8.56 -26.82
N ASP A 223 23.95 7.92 -27.58
CA ASP A 223 23.74 8.28 -28.97
C ASP A 223 23.25 9.74 -29.08
N PRO A 224 23.65 10.52 -30.09
CA PRO A 224 23.17 11.88 -30.26
C PRO A 224 21.67 11.88 -30.60
N TRP A 225 20.84 12.20 -29.61
CA TRP A 225 19.41 12.42 -29.78
C TRP A 225 19.17 13.84 -30.28
N LYS A 226 18.34 13.97 -31.31
CA LYS A 226 18.19 15.22 -32.07
C LYS A 226 17.75 16.41 -31.21
N ASP A 227 16.95 16.17 -30.18
CA ASP A 227 16.25 17.22 -29.43
C ASP A 227 16.46 17.19 -27.91
N LEU A 228 17.12 16.16 -27.37
CA LEU A 228 17.37 16.01 -25.93
C LEU A 228 18.82 15.60 -25.66
N THR A 229 19.43 16.21 -24.66
CA THR A 229 20.72 15.75 -24.13
C THR A 229 20.52 14.49 -23.30
N ARG A 230 21.57 13.65 -23.18
CA ARG A 230 21.59 12.51 -22.25
C ARG A 230 21.10 12.93 -20.86
N THR A 231 21.63 14.02 -20.29
CA THR A 231 21.25 14.53 -18.97
C THR A 231 19.75 14.80 -18.83
N GLN A 232 19.09 15.35 -19.86
CA GLN A 232 17.65 15.61 -19.82
C GLN A 232 16.84 14.31 -19.78
N ILE A 233 17.25 13.30 -20.56
CA ILE A 233 16.61 11.98 -20.55
C ILE A 233 16.78 11.33 -19.17
N LEU A 234 17.99 11.39 -18.61
CA LEU A 234 18.28 10.84 -17.27
C LEU A 234 17.39 11.48 -16.20
N LEU A 235 17.33 12.81 -16.18
CA LEU A 235 16.51 13.56 -15.22
C LEU A 235 15.02 13.22 -15.36
N ALA A 236 14.53 13.07 -16.59
CA ALA A 236 13.14 12.71 -16.84
C ALA A 236 12.80 11.30 -16.35
N LEU A 237 13.68 10.31 -16.61
CA LEU A 237 13.52 8.93 -16.13
C LEU A 237 13.68 8.82 -14.61
N GLU A 238 14.60 9.60 -14.03
CA GLU A 238 14.75 9.73 -12.58
C GLU A 238 13.48 10.32 -11.94
N GLU A 239 12.94 11.40 -12.50
CA GLU A 239 11.70 12.01 -12.02
C GLU A 239 10.50 11.06 -12.18
N PHE A 240 10.39 10.37 -13.32
CA PHE A 240 9.38 9.33 -13.55
C PHE A 240 9.44 8.27 -12.45
N THR A 241 10.63 7.74 -12.18
CA THR A 241 10.83 6.71 -11.16
C THR A 241 10.54 7.26 -9.76
N LYS A 242 11.07 8.44 -9.40
CA LYS A 242 10.78 9.09 -8.11
C LYS A 242 9.29 9.27 -7.85
N ASN A 243 8.49 9.43 -8.91
CA ASN A 243 7.04 9.61 -8.88
C ASN A 243 6.22 8.31 -8.84
N GLY A 244 6.85 7.14 -8.67
CA GLY A 244 6.14 5.86 -8.57
C GLY A 244 6.23 4.99 -9.81
N GLY A 245 6.88 5.46 -10.87
CA GLY A 245 7.10 4.68 -12.09
C GLY A 245 7.98 3.46 -11.83
N THR A 246 7.70 2.37 -12.53
CA THR A 246 8.57 1.19 -12.58
C THR A 246 9.43 1.28 -13.82
N LEU A 247 10.75 1.29 -13.65
CA LEU A 247 11.70 1.29 -14.74
C LEU A 247 12.34 -0.10 -14.82
N ILE A 248 12.27 -0.72 -16.00
CA ILE A 248 12.90 -2.02 -16.26
C ILE A 248 13.99 -1.79 -17.29
N LEU A 249 15.21 -2.17 -16.94
CA LEU A 249 16.41 -1.98 -17.76
C LEU A 249 16.95 -3.34 -18.15
N THR A 250 17.31 -3.51 -19.42
CA THR A 250 18.06 -4.67 -19.89
C THR A 250 19.17 -4.24 -20.84
N GLY A 251 20.21 -5.05 -20.97
CA GLY A 251 21.29 -4.83 -21.92
C GLY A 251 22.43 -3.94 -21.40
N ASN A 252 23.16 -3.30 -22.32
CA ASN A 252 24.27 -2.42 -22.00
C ASN A 252 23.75 -1.02 -21.71
N VAL A 253 23.68 -0.68 -20.43
CA VAL A 253 23.37 0.65 -19.96
C VAL A 253 24.69 1.37 -19.79
N THR A 254 24.98 2.33 -20.68
CA THR A 254 26.26 3.04 -20.66
C THR A 254 26.51 3.74 -19.33
N SER A 255 27.79 3.86 -18.95
CA SER A 255 28.25 4.02 -17.56
C SER A 255 27.53 5.11 -16.74
N HIS A 256 27.12 4.75 -15.52
CA HIS A 256 26.37 5.54 -14.52
C HIS A 256 24.97 5.95 -14.98
N PHE A 257 24.03 5.01 -14.88
CA PHE A 257 22.60 5.28 -15.10
C PHE A 257 21.79 4.89 -13.87
N LEU A 258 21.25 5.85 -13.12
CA LEU A 258 20.42 5.61 -11.92
C LEU A 258 21.08 4.65 -10.91
N GLY A 259 22.41 4.74 -10.78
CA GLY A 259 23.24 3.89 -9.93
C GLY A 259 23.57 2.52 -10.53
N VAL A 260 23.31 2.27 -11.81
CA VAL A 260 23.83 1.11 -12.54
C VAL A 260 25.30 1.34 -12.88
N PHE A 261 26.17 0.53 -12.27
CA PHE A 261 27.56 0.38 -12.64
C PHE A 261 27.72 -0.97 -13.33
N GLN A 262 27.97 -0.96 -14.63
CA GLN A 262 28.20 -2.20 -15.37
C GLN A 262 29.67 -2.59 -15.30
N ASN A 263 29.92 -3.82 -14.83
CA ASN A 263 31.20 -4.49 -15.01
C ASN A 263 31.01 -5.64 -15.99
N THR A 264 31.72 -5.63 -17.11
CA THR A 264 31.59 -6.66 -18.14
C THR A 264 32.38 -7.89 -17.73
N THR A 265 31.72 -9.04 -17.64
CA THR A 265 32.41 -10.34 -17.59
C THR A 265 32.43 -10.95 -19.00
N GLN A 266 33.59 -11.45 -19.44
CA GLN A 266 33.79 -11.95 -20.81
C GLN A 266 33.27 -13.38 -21.06
N GLU A 267 32.64 -14.01 -20.06
CA GLU A 267 32.23 -15.41 -20.18
C GLU A 267 30.84 -15.52 -20.81
N LYS A 268 30.68 -16.47 -21.74
CA LYS A 268 29.52 -16.58 -22.64
C LYS A 268 28.41 -17.51 -22.13
N ASN A 269 28.45 -17.97 -20.88
CA ASN A 269 27.38 -18.78 -20.29
C ASN A 269 27.48 -18.67 -18.77
N HIS A 270 26.39 -18.30 -18.11
CA HIS A 270 26.33 -18.28 -16.66
C HIS A 270 25.06 -18.97 -16.14
N THR A 271 25.21 -19.62 -14.98
CA THR A 271 24.09 -20.01 -14.12
C THR A 271 23.85 -18.91 -13.11
N VAL A 272 22.60 -18.47 -12.98
CA VAL A 272 22.19 -17.57 -11.90
C VAL A 272 21.36 -18.32 -10.88
N LEU A 273 21.70 -18.17 -9.60
CA LEU A 273 20.92 -18.67 -8.48
C LEU A 273 19.90 -17.60 -8.07
N VAL A 274 18.62 -17.96 -7.97
CA VAL A 274 17.61 -17.07 -7.39
C VAL A 274 17.77 -17.04 -5.88
N THR A 275 18.21 -15.90 -5.36
CA THR A 275 18.45 -15.68 -3.93
C THR A 275 17.27 -15.03 -3.23
N ASP A 276 16.44 -14.30 -3.96
CA ASP A 276 15.31 -13.56 -3.39
C ASP A 276 14.17 -13.42 -4.41
N ASP A 277 12.99 -13.03 -3.93
CA ASP A 277 11.88 -12.62 -4.77
C ASP A 277 11.90 -11.10 -5.03
N GLY A 278 11.21 -10.67 -6.07
CA GLY A 278 10.98 -9.28 -6.42
C GLY A 278 9.56 -8.85 -6.06
N TYR A 279 9.34 -7.55 -5.83
CA TYR A 279 8.02 -7.02 -5.50
C TYR A 279 6.94 -7.36 -6.54
N TYR A 280 7.33 -7.29 -7.82
CA TYR A 280 6.48 -7.62 -8.96
C TYR A 280 6.98 -8.88 -9.70
N LEU A 281 8.11 -9.44 -9.28
CA LEU A 281 8.78 -10.55 -9.94
C LEU A 281 8.85 -11.74 -8.99
N THR A 282 8.06 -12.77 -9.24
CA THR A 282 8.06 -13.98 -8.41
C THR A 282 8.95 -15.04 -9.04
N LEU A 283 10.20 -15.14 -8.57
CA LEU A 283 11.10 -16.23 -8.92
C LEU A 283 11.20 -17.20 -7.74
N PRO A 284 11.06 -18.52 -7.94
CA PRO A 284 11.22 -19.47 -6.84
C PRO A 284 12.67 -19.47 -6.33
N THR A 285 12.89 -19.07 -5.08
CA THR A 285 14.20 -19.07 -4.44
C THR A 285 14.85 -20.45 -4.50
N GLY A 286 16.17 -20.49 -4.77
CA GLY A 286 16.93 -21.73 -4.92
C GLY A 286 16.87 -22.35 -6.32
N THR A 287 16.15 -21.75 -7.27
CA THR A 287 16.19 -22.18 -8.67
C THR A 287 17.42 -21.65 -9.37
N ILE A 288 17.95 -22.46 -10.30
CA ILE A 288 19.07 -22.09 -11.16
C ILE A 288 18.49 -21.77 -12.54
N GLN A 289 18.78 -20.56 -13.04
CA GLN A 289 18.47 -20.20 -14.42
C GLN A 289 19.76 -20.12 -15.24
N ASN A 290 19.69 -20.52 -16.51
CA ASN A 290 20.81 -20.39 -17.43
C ASN A 290 20.66 -19.12 -18.26
N THR A 291 21.69 -18.29 -18.29
CA THR A 291 21.77 -17.09 -19.14
C THR A 291 22.85 -17.30 -20.19
N ALA A 292 22.49 -17.17 -21.46
CA ALA A 292 23.42 -17.37 -22.59
C ALA A 292 24.24 -16.11 -22.93
N ALA A 293 23.98 -14.97 -22.27
CA ALA A 293 24.62 -13.69 -22.59
C ALA A 293 25.84 -13.41 -21.71
N PRO A 294 26.77 -12.53 -22.15
CA PRO A 294 27.85 -12.04 -21.29
C PRO A 294 27.27 -11.43 -20.01
N GLY A 295 27.78 -11.87 -18.86
CA GLY A 295 27.32 -11.40 -17.56
C GLY A 295 27.65 -9.92 -17.37
N PHE A 296 26.63 -9.08 -17.36
CA PHE A 296 26.72 -7.73 -16.82
C PHE A 296 26.26 -7.76 -15.39
N THR A 297 27.06 -7.21 -14.49
CA THR A 297 26.75 -7.13 -13.07
C THR A 297 26.45 -5.70 -12.70
N VAL A 298 25.50 -5.49 -11.79
CA VAL A 298 25.15 -4.16 -11.29
C VAL A 298 25.62 -4.01 -9.86
N GLU A 299 26.44 -2.99 -9.62
CA GLU A 299 26.76 -2.56 -8.27
C GLU A 299 26.04 -1.25 -8.02
N ASN A 300 25.06 -1.23 -7.11
CA ASN A 300 24.43 0.01 -6.66
C ASN A 300 24.34 0.03 -5.14
N VAL A 301 25.51 -0.05 -4.50
CA VAL A 301 25.63 -0.19 -3.05
C VAL A 301 25.06 0.98 -2.26
N ASP A 302 24.94 2.15 -2.90
CA ASP A 302 24.41 3.36 -2.27
C ASP A 302 22.89 3.55 -2.51
N ALA A 303 22.24 2.67 -3.28
CA ALA A 303 20.81 2.78 -3.51
C ALA A 303 19.98 2.25 -2.35
N ASP A 304 18.92 2.99 -2.03
CA ASP A 304 17.93 2.59 -1.05
C ASP A 304 17.29 1.24 -1.45
N ASN A 305 17.31 0.29 -0.52
CA ASN A 305 16.71 -1.03 -0.66
C ASN A 305 17.24 -1.84 -1.86
N PHE A 306 18.54 -1.74 -2.14
CA PHE A 306 19.17 -2.58 -3.14
C PHE A 306 19.05 -4.06 -2.77
N LEU A 307 18.46 -4.85 -3.67
CA LEU A 307 18.29 -6.28 -3.51
C LEU A 307 18.83 -7.01 -4.74
N LYS A 308 19.67 -8.01 -4.47
CA LYS A 308 20.10 -8.99 -5.46
C LYS A 308 19.04 -10.09 -5.52
N ILE A 309 18.35 -10.17 -6.66
CA ILE A 309 17.32 -11.19 -6.90
C ILE A 309 17.99 -12.48 -7.37
N THR A 310 19.00 -12.35 -8.23
CA THR A 310 19.82 -13.49 -8.64
C THR A 310 21.30 -13.19 -8.52
N GLU A 311 22.10 -14.22 -8.28
CA GLU A 311 23.57 -14.13 -8.22
C GLU A 311 24.22 -15.05 -9.27
N TYR A 312 25.18 -14.53 -10.02
CA TYR A 312 26.05 -15.30 -10.91
C TYR A 312 27.11 -16.05 -10.08
N ASP A 313 27.17 -17.38 -10.24
CA ASP A 313 28.16 -18.34 -9.71
C ASP A 313 28.66 -18.13 -8.25
N GLU A 314 28.59 -19.18 -7.42
CA GLU A 314 28.81 -19.15 -5.97
C GLU A 314 30.14 -18.50 -5.53
N ALA A 315 31.15 -18.50 -6.40
CA ALA A 315 32.47 -17.94 -6.11
C ALA A 315 32.56 -16.40 -6.23
N ALA A 316 31.67 -15.75 -6.99
CA ALA A 316 31.79 -14.32 -7.34
C ALA A 316 30.73 -13.41 -6.70
N GLN A 317 29.60 -13.95 -6.23
CA GLN A 317 28.49 -13.21 -5.55
C GLN A 317 28.01 -11.95 -6.28
N ARG A 318 28.12 -11.91 -7.61
CA ARG A 318 27.75 -10.73 -8.40
C ARG A 318 26.27 -10.82 -8.82
N PRO A 319 25.49 -9.74 -8.70
CA PRO A 319 24.07 -9.79 -9.03
C PRO A 319 23.86 -9.94 -10.54
N GLY A 320 22.99 -10.87 -10.91
CA GLY A 320 22.45 -11.01 -12.26
C GLY A 320 21.25 -10.12 -12.47
N ILE A 321 20.17 -10.41 -11.74
CA ILE A 321 18.98 -9.58 -11.67
C ILE A 321 19.02 -8.83 -10.34
N ALA A 322 18.81 -7.52 -10.39
CA ALA A 322 18.77 -6.69 -9.22
C ALA A 322 17.56 -5.76 -9.25
N ARG A 323 17.10 -5.35 -8.07
CA ARG A 323 16.13 -4.28 -7.90
C ARG A 323 16.58 -3.28 -6.86
N TRP A 324 16.14 -2.04 -6.98
CA TRP A 324 16.28 -1.03 -5.94
C TRP A 324 15.17 0.01 -6.04
N THR A 325 15.09 0.88 -5.03
CA THR A 325 14.16 2.02 -5.05
C THR A 325 14.83 3.30 -5.49
N LEU A 326 14.03 4.15 -6.11
CA LEU A 326 14.37 5.56 -6.30
C LEU A 326 13.09 6.36 -6.04
N GLY A 327 13.03 7.03 -4.89
CA GLY A 327 11.81 7.68 -4.41
C GLY A 327 10.66 6.67 -4.28
N ASP A 328 9.51 6.98 -4.90
CA ASP A 328 8.34 6.10 -4.84
C ASP A 328 8.33 4.99 -5.90
N GLY A 329 9.31 4.93 -6.79
CA GLY A 329 9.39 3.95 -7.87
C GLY A 329 10.29 2.77 -7.56
N ILE A 330 10.38 1.87 -8.54
CA ILE A 330 11.23 0.68 -8.50
C ILE A 330 12.01 0.61 -9.80
N ILE A 331 13.30 0.30 -9.70
CA ILE A 331 14.14 0.00 -10.84
C ILE A 331 14.44 -1.50 -10.80
N TYR A 332 14.17 -2.18 -11.90
CA TYR A 332 14.65 -3.54 -12.16
C TYR A 332 15.76 -3.48 -13.19
N TYR A 333 16.83 -4.20 -12.94
CA TYR A 333 17.85 -4.46 -13.93
C TYR A 333 17.92 -5.95 -14.25
N TYR A 334 17.91 -6.23 -15.54
CA TYR A 334 18.17 -7.53 -16.12
C TYR A 334 19.46 -7.46 -16.92
N PRO A 335 20.28 -8.52 -16.88
CA PRO A 335 21.43 -8.61 -17.77
C PRO A 335 20.95 -8.80 -19.22
N THR A 336 21.86 -8.59 -20.18
CA THR A 336 21.56 -8.78 -21.61
C THR A 336 20.86 -10.11 -21.85
N ILE A 337 19.78 -10.06 -22.62
CA ILE A 337 19.03 -11.23 -23.06
C ILE A 337 19.58 -11.58 -24.44
N GLU A 338 20.02 -12.81 -24.69
CA GLU A 338 20.46 -13.18 -26.04
C GLU A 338 19.28 -13.12 -27.02
N ALA A 339 19.44 -12.30 -28.07
CA ALA A 339 18.44 -12.07 -29.12
C ALA A 339 18.02 -13.34 -29.90
N THR A 340 18.82 -14.41 -29.84
CA THR A 340 18.65 -15.62 -30.64
C THR A 340 17.79 -16.69 -29.97
N THR A 341 17.50 -16.59 -28.67
CA THR A 341 16.64 -17.56 -27.95
C THR A 341 15.70 -16.86 -26.95
N PRO A 342 14.70 -16.09 -27.43
CA PRO A 342 13.67 -15.51 -26.55
C PRO A 342 12.72 -16.58 -25.97
N THR A 343 12.88 -17.85 -26.31
CA THR A 343 12.15 -18.96 -25.69
C THR A 343 12.81 -19.34 -24.37
N GLY A 344 12.24 -18.89 -23.25
CA GLY A 344 12.74 -19.31 -21.94
C GLY A 344 12.02 -18.69 -20.75
N PRO A 345 12.38 -19.13 -19.53
CA PRO A 345 11.82 -18.62 -18.27
C PRO A 345 11.93 -17.09 -18.16
N LEU A 346 13.08 -16.51 -18.56
CA LEU A 346 13.36 -15.08 -18.39
C LEU A 346 12.39 -14.15 -19.15
N LYS A 347 11.95 -14.54 -20.36
CA LYS A 347 10.94 -13.78 -21.10
C LYS A 347 9.61 -13.79 -20.35
N ASN A 348 9.19 -14.95 -19.87
CA ASN A 348 7.95 -15.09 -19.10
C ASN A 348 8.05 -14.32 -17.77
N ASP A 349 9.24 -14.28 -17.17
CA ASP A 349 9.53 -13.53 -15.95
C ASP A 349 9.39 -12.01 -16.19
N ILE A 350 9.90 -11.49 -17.31
CA ILE A 350 9.72 -10.08 -17.70
C ILE A 350 8.26 -9.77 -18.03
N LEU A 351 7.58 -10.63 -18.79
CA LEU A 351 6.16 -10.44 -19.11
C LEU A 351 5.31 -10.49 -17.85
N SER A 352 5.61 -11.39 -16.91
CA SER A 352 4.98 -11.46 -15.59
C SER A 352 5.26 -10.20 -14.77
N LEU A 353 6.51 -9.72 -14.76
CA LEU A 353 6.90 -8.48 -14.09
C LEU A 353 6.12 -7.27 -14.64
N VAL A 354 6.11 -7.10 -15.97
CA VAL A 354 5.37 -6.02 -16.63
C VAL A 354 3.89 -6.19 -16.34
N ASN A 355 3.35 -7.41 -16.44
CA ASN A 355 1.96 -7.69 -16.13
C ASN A 355 1.62 -7.28 -14.70
N ASN A 356 2.41 -7.67 -13.70
CA ASN A 356 2.14 -7.36 -12.29
C ASN A 356 2.33 -5.86 -11.99
N ALA A 357 3.31 -5.21 -12.60
CA ALA A 357 3.55 -3.78 -12.43
C ALA A 357 2.46 -2.94 -13.09
N VAL A 358 2.02 -3.34 -14.29
CA VAL A 358 0.92 -2.71 -15.04
C VAL A 358 -0.43 -3.04 -14.44
N ASN A 359 -0.66 -4.27 -13.94
CA ASN A 359 -2.00 -4.82 -13.69
C ASN A 359 -2.79 -3.90 -12.78
N ILE A 360 -3.64 -3.13 -13.43
CA ILE A 360 -4.95 -2.74 -12.96
C ILE A 360 -5.80 -3.67 -13.81
N THR A 361 -6.15 -4.82 -13.25
CA THR A 361 -7.21 -5.61 -13.84
C THR A 361 -8.40 -4.67 -13.97
N ALA A 362 -8.83 -4.39 -15.22
CA ALA A 362 -10.09 -3.72 -15.51
C ALA A 362 -11.25 -4.67 -15.18
N VAL A 363 -11.24 -5.22 -13.97
CA VAL A 363 -12.46 -5.71 -13.34
C VAL A 363 -13.14 -4.43 -12.89
N ASP A 364 -14.10 -3.99 -13.70
CA ASP A 364 -14.98 -2.88 -13.36
C ASP A 364 -15.70 -3.26 -12.06
N CYS A 365 -15.48 -2.48 -11.02
CA CYS A 365 -16.29 -2.59 -9.82
C CYS A 365 -17.57 -1.79 -10.10
N ASP A 366 -18.70 -2.47 -10.20
CA ASP A 366 -19.97 -1.91 -10.66
C ASP A 366 -20.48 -0.84 -9.69
N SER A 367 -20.50 -1.19 -8.41
CA SER A 367 -21.00 -0.30 -7.38
C SER A 367 -20.57 -0.75 -5.99
N ILE A 368 -20.50 0.24 -5.09
CA ILE A 368 -20.43 0.03 -3.65
C ILE A 368 -21.82 0.41 -3.13
N SER A 369 -22.61 -0.60 -2.75
CA SER A 369 -23.90 -0.37 -2.11
C SER A 369 -23.76 -0.37 -0.59
N VAL A 370 -24.40 0.60 0.07
CA VAL A 370 -24.56 0.66 1.52
C VAL A 370 -26.03 0.40 1.83
N GLU A 371 -26.33 -0.44 2.83
CA GLU A 371 -27.71 -0.70 3.25
C GLU A 371 -28.45 0.61 3.62
N GLU A 372 -29.71 0.74 3.18
CA GLU A 372 -30.49 1.98 3.28
C GLU A 372 -30.67 2.49 4.72
N ASP A 373 -30.75 1.58 5.70
CA ASP A 373 -30.90 1.92 7.11
C ASP A 373 -29.63 2.54 7.72
N LYS A 374 -28.47 2.34 7.06
CA LYS A 374 -27.16 2.87 7.48
C LYS A 374 -26.82 4.23 6.87
N VAL A 375 -27.51 4.64 5.81
CA VAL A 375 -27.28 5.93 5.13
C VAL A 375 -27.49 7.13 6.08
N ARG A 376 -28.32 6.98 7.10
CA ARG A 376 -28.64 8.06 8.05
C ARG A 376 -27.45 8.49 8.92
N ASP A 377 -26.49 7.60 9.15
CA ASP A 377 -25.30 7.85 9.98
C ASP A 377 -24.00 7.80 9.16
N LEU A 378 -24.11 8.03 7.84
CA LEU A 378 -23.01 8.03 6.88
C LEU A 378 -22.61 9.46 6.51
N VAL A 379 -21.30 9.72 6.49
CA VAL A 379 -20.73 10.89 5.81
C VAL A 379 -19.90 10.44 4.63
N ASN A 380 -20.17 10.98 3.44
CA ASN A 380 -19.29 10.87 2.28
C ASN A 380 -18.55 12.19 2.06
N ILE A 381 -17.21 12.13 2.02
CA ILE A 381 -16.36 13.23 1.58
C ILE A 381 -15.72 12.88 0.25
N GLU A 382 -15.97 13.72 -0.75
CA GLU A 382 -15.39 13.59 -2.08
C GLU A 382 -14.21 14.53 -2.25
N ARG A 383 -13.10 14.02 -2.81
CA ARG A 383 -11.91 14.81 -3.13
C ARG A 383 -11.36 14.44 -4.50
N ILE A 384 -11.03 15.44 -5.30
CA ILE A 384 -10.30 15.22 -6.55
C ILE A 384 -8.83 14.90 -6.23
N THR A 385 -8.30 13.87 -6.89
CA THR A 385 -6.89 13.49 -6.95
C THR A 385 -6.47 13.23 -8.40
N ILE A 386 -5.17 13.13 -8.66
CA ILE A 386 -4.61 12.86 -9.98
C ILE A 386 -3.90 11.51 -9.95
N TYR A 387 -4.24 10.62 -10.88
CA TYR A 387 -3.54 9.37 -11.15
C TYR A 387 -3.21 9.31 -12.65
N LYS A 388 -1.93 9.13 -13.02
CA LYS A 388 -1.47 9.10 -14.43
C LYS A 388 -2.05 10.21 -15.33
N GLN A 389 -1.98 11.46 -14.86
CA GLN A 389 -2.58 12.64 -15.50
C GLN A 389 -4.11 12.68 -15.57
N GLN A 390 -4.81 11.63 -15.13
CA GLN A 390 -6.27 11.60 -15.09
C GLN A 390 -6.78 12.05 -13.72
N PRO A 391 -7.82 12.91 -13.68
CA PRO A 391 -8.50 13.21 -12.44
C PRO A 391 -9.34 12.01 -12.01
N LEU A 392 -9.17 11.61 -10.74
CA LEU A 392 -10.04 10.67 -10.05
C LEU A 392 -10.78 11.38 -8.91
N THR A 393 -11.97 10.89 -8.58
CA THR A 393 -12.70 11.31 -7.37
C THR A 393 -12.50 10.24 -6.30
N MET A 394 -11.81 10.60 -5.22
CA MET A 394 -11.68 9.80 -4.01
C MET A 394 -12.92 10.01 -3.13
N HIS A 395 -13.60 8.93 -2.80
CA HIS A 395 -14.75 8.89 -1.90
C HIS A 395 -14.30 8.36 -0.55
N VAL A 396 -14.52 9.11 0.52
CA VAL A 396 -14.24 8.68 1.90
C VAL A 396 -15.56 8.61 2.65
N LEU A 397 -16.01 7.38 2.87
CA LEU A 397 -17.19 7.04 3.65
C LEU A 397 -16.79 6.83 5.09
N GLN A 398 -17.52 7.42 6.03
CA GLN A 398 -17.40 7.12 7.46
C GLN A 398 -18.77 6.93 8.10
N TRP A 399 -18.81 5.98 9.02
CA TRP A 399 -20.01 5.62 9.79
C TRP A 399 -19.70 5.73 11.28
N ARG A 400 -20.69 6.15 12.06
CA ARG A 400 -20.55 6.18 13.51
C ARG A 400 -20.19 4.79 14.05
N LYS A 401 -19.15 4.72 14.90
CA LYS A 401 -18.71 3.48 15.53
C LYS A 401 -19.88 2.77 16.22
N ARG A 402 -20.09 1.50 15.88
CA ARG A 402 -21.12 0.66 16.51
C ARG A 402 -20.78 0.48 18.01
N PRO A 403 -21.76 0.57 18.91
CA PRO A 403 -21.56 0.23 20.32
C PRO A 403 -21.18 -1.23 20.53
#